data_AF-S7N7K0-F1
#
_entry.id   AF-S7N7K0-F1
#
_cell.length_a   1.000
_cell.length_b   1.000
_cell.length_c   1.000
_cell.angle_alpha   90.00
_cell.angle_beta   90.00
_cell.angle_gamma   90.00
#
_symmetry.space_group_name_H-M   'P 1'
#
loop_
_entity.id
_entity.type
_entity.pdbx_description
1 polymer ?
#
loop_
_entity_poly.entity_id
_entity_poly.type
_entity_poly.pdbx_seq_one_letter_code
_entity_poly.pdbx_strand_id
1 'polypeptide(L)'
;FPRKDLVSIEHQEITDIEFLKEAMNKALVSAMITVGQKCLSKPVEDMVPEIQKMLSEHLCGCWKQCPFCGAICTNTIPNHDGDHSVPFHRPNAVNGIQYHKSQEFSLELCTSSVASDRSFILNNDDTTKFPFKNYRQAGVKYATWSITPDTSTQPYWKWFVSHFRSNLEKKYQLKFIGKGEIPDAWAKITKEDVLDDLEKQ
;
A
#
# COMPACT_ATOMS: atom_id res chain seq x y z
N PHE A 1 -4.70 9.33 -49.31
CA PHE A 1 -5.51 10.21 -50.18
C PHE A 1 -5.10 11.67 -49.94
N PRO A 2 -4.63 12.39 -50.96
CA PRO A 2 -4.31 13.82 -50.88
C PRO A 2 -5.54 14.68 -50.55
N ARG A 3 -5.38 15.70 -49.69
CA ARG A 3 -6.45 16.65 -49.30
C ARG A 3 -7.10 17.37 -50.50
N LYS A 4 -6.32 17.58 -51.55
CA LYS A 4 -6.71 18.21 -52.83
C LYS A 4 -7.71 17.38 -53.65
N ASP A 5 -7.91 16.12 -53.31
CA ASP A 5 -8.88 15.24 -54.00
C ASP A 5 -10.25 15.20 -53.30
N LEU A 6 -10.43 15.95 -52.20
CA LEU A 6 -11.64 15.95 -51.36
C LEU A 6 -12.48 17.24 -51.48
N VAL A 7 -12.20 18.08 -52.48
CA VAL A 7 -12.83 19.40 -52.69
C VAL A 7 -14.35 19.29 -52.91
N SER A 8 -14.83 18.17 -53.47
CA SER A 8 -16.26 17.93 -53.69
C SER A 8 -17.07 17.68 -52.41
N ILE A 9 -16.40 17.45 -51.27
CA ILE A 9 -17.02 17.06 -49.99
C ILE A 9 -16.86 18.14 -48.92
N GLU A 10 -16.04 19.19 -49.16
CA GLU A 10 -15.74 20.25 -48.18
C GLU A 10 -16.98 21.04 -47.70
N HIS A 11 -18.08 21.00 -48.46
CA HIS A 11 -19.32 21.73 -48.16
C HIS A 11 -20.53 20.80 -47.97
N GLN A 12 -20.33 19.48 -47.90
CA GLN A 12 -21.40 18.56 -47.54
C GLN A 12 -21.56 18.56 -46.02
N GLU A 13 -22.66 19.14 -45.54
CA GLU A 13 -23.05 19.01 -44.14
C GLU A 13 -23.33 17.53 -43.84
N ILE A 14 -22.69 17.00 -42.80
CA ILE A 14 -23.00 15.67 -42.27
C ILE A 14 -24.35 15.78 -41.57
N THR A 15 -25.41 15.54 -42.31
CA THR A 15 -26.79 15.65 -41.83
C THR A 15 -27.24 14.42 -41.05
N ASP A 16 -26.59 13.28 -41.24
CA ASP A 16 -27.04 11.99 -40.72
C ASP A 16 -26.27 11.52 -39.48
N ILE A 17 -26.14 12.44 -38.51
CA ILE A 17 -25.54 12.15 -37.20
C ILE A 17 -26.40 11.14 -36.43
N GLU A 18 -27.71 11.10 -36.68
CA GLU A 18 -28.61 10.10 -36.10
C GLU A 18 -28.27 8.69 -36.59
N PHE A 19 -28.04 8.49 -37.89
CA PHE A 19 -27.58 7.20 -38.42
C PHE A 19 -26.24 6.79 -37.80
N LEU A 20 -25.27 7.70 -37.69
CA LEU A 20 -23.98 7.39 -37.04
C LEU A 20 -24.19 6.95 -35.59
N LYS A 21 -25.00 7.68 -34.82
CA LYS A 21 -25.32 7.37 -33.43
C LYS A 21 -26.01 6.01 -33.30
N GLU A 22 -26.94 5.70 -34.19
CA GLU A 22 -27.66 4.43 -34.18
C GLU A 22 -26.76 3.25 -34.57
N ALA A 23 -25.94 3.42 -35.62
CA ALA A 23 -24.94 2.43 -36.03
C ALA A 23 -23.92 2.17 -34.92
N MET A 24 -23.44 3.22 -34.26
CA MET A 24 -22.52 3.10 -33.12
C MET A 24 -23.17 2.41 -31.93
N ASN A 25 -24.39 2.78 -31.55
CA ASN A 25 -25.12 2.13 -30.47
C ASN A 25 -25.35 0.65 -30.74
N LYS A 26 -25.76 0.29 -31.97
CA LYS A 26 -25.99 -1.10 -32.36
C LYS A 26 -24.70 -1.91 -32.31
N ALA A 27 -23.59 -1.36 -32.80
CA ALA A 27 -22.28 -2.00 -32.71
C ALA A 27 -21.83 -2.17 -31.25
N LEU A 28 -22.03 -1.15 -30.40
CA LEU A 28 -21.66 -1.19 -28.99
C LEU A 28 -22.48 -2.25 -28.22
N VAL A 29 -23.81 -2.27 -28.40
CA VAL A 29 -24.69 -3.26 -27.76
C VAL A 29 -24.31 -4.68 -28.19
N SER A 30 -24.06 -4.90 -29.48
CA SER A 30 -23.61 -6.20 -30.00
C SER A 30 -22.27 -6.64 -29.38
N ALA A 31 -21.32 -5.70 -29.23
CA ALA A 31 -20.04 -5.97 -28.59
C ALA A 31 -20.21 -6.32 -27.11
N MET A 32 -21.05 -5.58 -26.37
CA MET A 32 -21.33 -5.85 -24.96
C MET A 32 -21.97 -7.23 -24.75
N ILE A 33 -22.94 -7.62 -25.58
CA ILE A 33 -23.56 -8.95 -25.51
C ILE A 33 -22.52 -10.04 -25.79
N THR A 34 -21.68 -9.85 -26.81
CA THR A 34 -20.64 -10.82 -27.19
C THR A 34 -19.61 -10.99 -26.07
N VAL A 35 -19.15 -9.89 -25.48
CA VAL A 35 -18.21 -9.91 -24.34
C VAL A 35 -18.87 -10.56 -23.12
N GLY A 36 -20.12 -10.21 -22.81
CA GLY A 36 -20.87 -10.78 -21.70
C GLY A 36 -21.04 -12.29 -21.83
N GLN A 37 -21.45 -12.78 -23.00
CA GLN A 37 -21.56 -14.22 -23.27
C GLN A 37 -20.21 -14.92 -23.16
N LYS A 38 -19.14 -14.33 -23.71
CA LYS A 38 -17.79 -14.89 -23.65
C LYS A 38 -17.24 -14.95 -22.21
N CYS A 39 -17.57 -13.96 -21.38
CA CYS A 39 -17.21 -13.98 -19.96
C CYS A 39 -18.02 -15.02 -19.17
N LEU A 40 -19.30 -15.22 -19.49
CA LEU A 40 -20.16 -16.21 -18.83
C LEU A 40 -19.86 -17.66 -19.27
N SER A 41 -19.38 -17.85 -20.49
CA SER A 41 -19.09 -19.18 -21.05
C SER A 41 -17.68 -19.69 -20.74
N LYS A 42 -16.77 -18.84 -20.24
CA LYS A 42 -15.42 -19.25 -19.86
C LYS A 42 -15.46 -20.03 -18.54
N PRO A 43 -14.86 -21.23 -18.46
CA PRO A 43 -14.56 -21.87 -17.19
C PRO A 43 -13.79 -20.93 -16.26
N VAL A 44 -14.04 -21.01 -14.95
CA VAL A 44 -13.36 -20.17 -13.96
C VAL A 44 -11.85 -20.37 -14.04
N GLU A 45 -11.42 -21.60 -14.29
CA GLU A 45 -10.04 -22.03 -14.46
C GLU A 45 -9.31 -21.27 -15.58
N ASP A 46 -10.03 -20.90 -16.65
CA ASP A 46 -9.48 -20.16 -17.79
C ASP A 46 -9.43 -18.64 -17.53
N MET A 47 -10.22 -18.14 -16.58
CA MET A 47 -10.24 -16.73 -16.17
C MET A 47 -9.19 -16.43 -15.10
N VAL A 48 -8.89 -17.39 -14.23
CA VAL A 48 -7.95 -17.21 -13.11
C VAL A 48 -6.58 -16.66 -13.56
N PRO A 49 -5.92 -17.17 -14.61
CA PRO A 49 -4.62 -16.65 -15.04
C PRO A 49 -4.69 -15.19 -15.53
N GLU A 50 -5.76 -14.84 -16.23
CA GLU A 50 -5.99 -13.49 -16.77
C GLU A 50 -6.25 -12.49 -15.62
N ILE A 51 -7.07 -12.88 -14.64
CA ILE A 51 -7.31 -12.13 -13.41
C ILE A 51 -6.02 -11.99 -12.59
N GLN A 52 -5.27 -13.07 -12.40
CA GLN A 52 -4.00 -13.03 -11.68
C GLN A 52 -2.99 -12.11 -12.35
N LYS A 53 -2.91 -12.12 -13.68
CA LYS A 53 -2.05 -11.20 -14.44
C LYS A 53 -2.47 -9.75 -14.22
N MET A 54 -3.76 -9.43 -14.37
CA MET A 54 -4.26 -8.07 -14.14
C MET A 54 -4.03 -7.60 -12.70
N LEU A 55 -4.32 -8.45 -11.71
CA LEU A 55 -4.05 -8.16 -10.31
C LEU A 55 -2.55 -8.00 -10.06
N SER A 56 -1.70 -8.82 -10.66
CA SER A 56 -0.24 -8.68 -10.53
C SER A 56 0.24 -7.37 -11.15
N GLU A 57 -0.30 -6.95 -12.29
CA GLU A 57 0.02 -5.67 -12.93
C GLU A 57 -0.50 -4.46 -12.14
N HIS A 58 -1.67 -4.57 -11.52
CA HIS A 58 -2.22 -3.49 -10.68
C HIS A 58 -1.56 -3.41 -9.30
N LEU A 59 -1.15 -4.56 -8.76
CA LEU A 59 -0.46 -4.66 -7.48
C LEU A 59 1.06 -4.58 -7.61
N CYS A 60 1.62 -4.58 -8.83
CA CYS A 60 3.04 -4.31 -9.05
C CYS A 60 3.32 -2.81 -8.98
N GLY A 61 3.21 -2.27 -7.77
CA GLY A 61 3.65 -0.91 -7.47
C GLY A 61 5.13 -0.86 -7.09
N CYS A 62 5.45 0.19 -6.36
CA CYS A 62 6.74 0.37 -5.72
C CYS A 62 6.93 -0.64 -4.58
N TRP A 63 7.98 -1.46 -4.67
CA TRP A 63 8.32 -2.45 -3.63
C TRP A 63 9.30 -1.95 -2.58
N LYS A 64 9.60 -0.64 -2.58
CA LYS A 64 10.48 -0.05 -1.56
C LYS A 64 9.78 -0.13 -0.21
N GLN A 65 10.55 -0.49 0.83
CA GLN A 65 10.05 -0.65 2.19
C GLN A 65 10.54 0.48 3.10
N CYS A 66 9.65 0.93 3.98
CA CYS A 66 9.96 1.92 5.01
C CYS A 66 11.13 1.41 5.84
N PRO A 67 12.20 2.20 6.04
CA PRO A 67 13.41 1.72 6.70
C PRO A 67 13.19 1.33 8.17
N PHE A 68 12.11 1.81 8.79
CA PHE A 68 11.77 1.54 10.19
C PHE A 68 10.80 0.34 10.31
N CYS A 69 9.56 0.49 9.86
CA CYS A 69 8.52 -0.54 10.04
C CYS A 69 8.41 -1.55 8.88
N GLY A 70 9.15 -1.35 7.78
CA GLY A 70 9.10 -2.23 6.60
C GLY A 70 7.81 -2.16 5.78
N ALA A 71 6.90 -1.21 6.08
CA ALA A 71 5.70 -0.99 5.27
C ALA A 71 6.07 -0.70 3.81
N ILE A 72 5.31 -1.26 2.86
CA ILE A 72 5.59 -1.14 1.43
C ILE A 72 5.02 0.19 0.94
N CYS A 73 5.75 0.85 0.04
CA CYS A 73 5.28 2.08 -0.59
C CYS A 73 3.97 1.83 -1.35
N THR A 74 2.99 2.73 -1.19
CA THR A 74 1.67 2.59 -1.85
C THR A 74 1.62 3.19 -3.25
N ASN A 75 2.74 3.70 -3.76
CA ASN A 75 2.79 4.19 -5.13
C ASN A 75 2.65 3.02 -6.11
N THR A 76 1.70 3.09 -7.03
CA THR A 76 1.40 2.05 -8.01
C THR A 76 2.36 2.05 -9.20
N ILE A 77 3.28 3.01 -9.27
CA ILE A 77 4.29 3.12 -10.34
C ILE A 77 5.61 2.53 -9.83
N PRO A 78 6.14 1.46 -10.46
CA PRO A 78 7.48 0.96 -10.17
C PRO A 78 8.55 2.02 -10.42
N ASN A 79 9.58 2.07 -9.56
CA ASN A 79 10.71 3.01 -9.66
C ASN A 79 10.29 4.48 -9.85
N HIS A 80 9.14 4.87 -9.27
CA HIS A 80 8.68 6.25 -9.32
C HIS A 80 9.71 7.24 -8.74
N ASP A 81 9.69 8.46 -9.27
CA ASP A 81 10.41 9.59 -8.72
C ASP A 81 9.76 10.09 -7.41
N GLY A 82 10.49 10.92 -6.66
CA GLY A 82 10.03 11.51 -5.41
C GLY A 82 10.13 10.57 -4.20
N ASP A 83 9.55 11.01 -3.07
CA ASP A 83 9.64 10.27 -1.81
C ASP A 83 8.70 9.07 -1.78
N HIS A 84 9.18 7.96 -1.22
CA HIS A 84 8.35 6.83 -0.86
C HIS A 84 7.52 7.15 0.37
N SER A 85 6.26 6.74 0.37
CA SER A 85 5.35 6.93 1.49
C SER A 85 4.29 5.83 1.55
N VAL A 86 3.62 5.77 2.69
CA VAL A 86 2.45 4.92 2.95
C VAL A 86 1.53 5.73 3.89
N PRO A 87 0.19 5.67 3.72
CA PRO A 87 -0.73 6.39 4.61
C PRO A 87 -0.70 5.83 6.04
N PHE A 88 -0.53 4.51 6.18
CA PHE A 88 -0.53 3.83 7.48
C PHE A 88 0.77 3.05 7.69
N HIS A 89 1.57 3.51 8.65
CA HIS A 89 2.75 2.80 9.13
C HIS A 89 2.37 1.73 10.16
N ARG A 90 3.16 0.67 10.28
CA ARG A 90 2.90 -0.43 11.23
C ARG A 90 3.85 -0.40 12.42
N PRO A 91 3.51 -1.04 13.56
CA PRO A 91 4.42 -1.15 14.69
C PRO A 91 5.74 -1.81 14.28
N ASN A 92 6.83 -1.27 14.80
CA ASN A 92 8.20 -1.75 14.54
C ASN A 92 8.36 -3.27 14.82
N ALA A 93 7.64 -3.81 15.80
CA ALA A 93 7.61 -5.23 16.15
C ALA A 93 7.20 -6.14 14.98
N VAL A 94 6.33 -5.69 14.07
CA VAL A 94 5.93 -6.45 12.88
C VAL A 94 7.12 -6.71 11.95
N ASN A 95 8.13 -5.83 12.00
CA ASN A 95 9.37 -5.95 11.25
C ASN A 95 10.54 -6.53 12.06
N GLY A 96 10.28 -7.04 13.27
CA GLY A 96 11.31 -7.65 14.11
C GLY A 96 12.26 -6.66 14.79
N ILE A 97 11.88 -5.39 14.90
CA ILE A 97 12.74 -4.38 15.54
C ILE A 97 12.61 -4.50 17.05
N GLN A 98 13.76 -4.51 17.73
CA GLN A 98 13.89 -4.54 19.19
C GLN A 98 14.37 -3.20 19.74
N TYR A 99 14.19 -2.98 21.05
CA TYR A 99 14.93 -1.94 21.74
C TYR A 99 16.42 -2.29 21.76
N HIS A 100 17.27 -1.27 21.65
CA HIS A 100 18.72 -1.40 21.59
C HIS A 100 19.26 -2.26 22.75
N LYS A 101 20.08 -3.26 22.41
CA LYS A 101 20.71 -4.21 23.35
C LYS A 101 19.72 -4.93 24.30
N SER A 102 18.48 -5.12 23.88
CA SER A 102 17.48 -5.88 24.62
C SER A 102 16.91 -7.01 23.75
N GLN A 103 16.18 -7.94 24.37
CA GLN A 103 15.35 -8.91 23.66
C GLN A 103 13.88 -8.46 23.55
N GLU A 104 13.63 -7.17 23.83
CA GLU A 104 12.29 -6.59 23.92
C GLU A 104 11.88 -6.02 22.58
N PHE A 105 10.72 -6.43 22.06
CA PHE A 105 10.17 -5.83 20.84
C PHE A 105 9.91 -4.32 21.00
N SER A 106 10.10 -3.55 19.94
CA SER A 106 9.65 -2.16 19.90
C SER A 106 8.22 -2.08 19.35
N LEU A 107 7.27 -1.58 20.15
CA LEU A 107 5.90 -1.31 19.72
C LEU A 107 5.73 0.08 19.07
N GLU A 108 6.82 0.82 18.89
CA GLU A 108 6.81 2.19 18.37
C GLU A 108 6.33 2.25 16.92
N LEU A 109 5.57 3.29 16.61
CA LEU A 109 5.20 3.66 15.24
C LEU A 109 6.20 4.67 14.69
N CYS A 110 6.50 4.57 13.39
CA CYS A 110 7.43 5.49 12.73
C CYS A 110 6.93 6.93 12.82
N THR A 111 5.62 7.12 12.68
CA THR A 111 4.95 8.41 12.70
C THR A 111 5.07 9.11 14.06
N SER A 112 4.87 8.37 15.16
CA SER A 112 5.12 8.88 16.52
C SER A 112 6.62 9.09 16.79
N SER A 113 7.47 8.22 16.26
CA SER A 113 8.93 8.32 16.44
C SER A 113 9.47 9.62 15.84
N VAL A 114 9.10 9.94 14.58
CA VAL A 114 9.54 11.18 13.90
C VAL A 114 8.98 12.46 14.52
N ALA A 115 7.91 12.36 15.33
CA ALA A 115 7.35 13.47 16.10
C ALA A 115 7.99 13.64 17.49
N SER A 116 8.91 12.76 17.88
CA SER A 116 9.47 12.70 19.24
C SER A 116 10.92 13.20 19.32
N ASP A 117 11.39 13.42 20.55
CA ASP A 117 12.79 13.74 20.86
C ASP A 117 13.71 12.52 20.90
N ARG A 118 13.18 11.35 20.52
CA ARG A 118 13.93 10.10 20.55
C ARG A 118 14.92 10.03 19.39
N SER A 119 15.77 9.03 19.45
CA SER A 119 16.75 8.75 18.39
C SER A 119 16.85 7.27 18.15
N PHE A 120 17.30 6.90 16.95
CA PHE A 120 17.65 5.54 16.57
C PHE A 120 19.14 5.44 16.30
N ILE A 121 19.65 4.21 16.30
CA ILE A 121 21.05 3.91 16.02
C ILE A 121 21.09 3.19 14.67
N LEU A 122 21.99 3.63 13.79
CA LEU A 122 22.31 2.88 12.58
C LEU A 122 23.40 1.86 12.90
N ASN A 123 23.23 0.64 12.40
CA ASN A 123 24.19 -0.45 12.58
C ASN A 123 24.44 -0.80 14.06
N ASN A 124 25.26 -1.82 14.29
CA ASN A 124 25.69 -2.20 15.64
C ASN A 124 26.90 -1.38 16.12
N ASP A 125 27.16 -0.22 15.53
CA ASP A 125 28.37 0.57 15.80
C ASP A 125 28.28 1.43 17.08
N ASP A 126 27.11 1.41 17.75
CA ASP A 126 26.78 2.08 19.03
C ASP A 126 27.09 3.58 19.12
N THR A 127 27.62 4.17 18.06
CA THR A 127 28.20 5.51 18.05
C THR A 127 27.40 6.44 17.15
N THR A 128 26.77 5.89 16.10
CA THR A 128 26.02 6.70 15.15
C THR A 128 24.53 6.75 15.49
N LYS A 129 24.18 7.70 16.38
CA LYS A 129 22.80 7.97 16.83
C LYS A 129 22.20 9.14 16.04
N PHE A 130 21.02 8.93 15.46
CA PHE A 130 20.27 9.95 14.72
C PHE A 130 18.95 10.29 15.39
N PRO A 131 18.65 11.58 15.64
CA PRO A 131 17.31 11.99 16.06
C PRO A 131 16.26 11.54 15.05
N PHE A 132 15.15 10.96 15.50
CA PHE A 132 14.09 10.51 14.59
C PHE A 132 13.51 11.65 13.76
N LYS A 133 13.34 12.83 14.34
CA LYS A 133 12.91 14.05 13.63
C LYS A 133 13.87 14.50 12.50
N ASN A 134 15.13 14.08 12.54
CA ASN A 134 16.13 14.34 11.50
C ASN A 134 16.53 13.06 10.74
N TYR A 135 15.67 12.03 10.72
CA TYR A 135 16.00 10.72 10.14
C TYR A 135 16.50 10.79 8.69
N ARG A 136 16.07 11.78 7.90
CA ARG A 136 16.50 11.94 6.50
C ARG A 136 18.01 12.17 6.36
N GLN A 137 18.69 12.61 7.42
CA GLN A 137 20.16 12.75 7.46
C GLN A 137 20.89 11.41 7.65
N ALA A 138 20.19 10.33 7.98
CA ALA A 138 20.73 9.02 8.29
C ALA A 138 21.10 8.19 7.03
N GLY A 139 21.29 8.85 5.88
CA GLY A 139 21.67 8.24 4.61
C GLY A 139 20.52 8.06 3.61
N VAL A 140 20.89 7.67 2.38
CA VAL A 140 19.99 7.64 1.21
C VAL A 140 18.71 6.83 1.47
N LYS A 141 18.81 5.67 2.15
CA LYS A 141 17.66 4.82 2.49
C LYS A 141 16.58 5.55 3.29
N TYR A 142 16.97 6.48 4.15
CA TYR A 142 16.07 7.26 5.00
C TYR A 142 15.65 8.57 4.32
N ALA A 143 16.56 9.19 3.57
CA ALA A 143 16.32 10.43 2.87
C ALA A 143 15.20 10.32 1.84
N THR A 144 15.02 9.16 1.18
CA THR A 144 14.01 8.93 0.14
C THR A 144 12.62 8.54 0.67
N TRP A 145 12.41 8.59 1.99
CA TRP A 145 11.11 8.32 2.60
C TRP A 145 10.49 9.59 3.17
N SER A 146 9.19 9.75 2.96
CA SER A 146 8.35 10.75 3.63
C SER A 146 7.48 10.06 4.67
N ILE A 147 7.81 10.29 5.93
CA ILE A 147 7.10 9.79 7.11
C ILE A 147 6.56 11.01 7.84
N THR A 148 5.25 11.17 7.83
CA THR A 148 4.56 12.26 8.50
C THR A 148 4.11 11.82 9.90
N PRO A 149 4.18 12.70 10.91
CA PRO A 149 3.48 12.46 12.17
C PRO A 149 2.00 12.11 11.93
N ASP A 150 1.52 11.14 12.69
CA ASP A 150 0.16 10.63 12.60
C ASP A 150 -0.33 10.34 14.02
N THR A 151 -1.60 10.64 14.25
CA THR A 151 -2.30 10.45 15.54
C THR A 151 -3.42 9.42 15.43
N SER A 152 -3.57 8.76 14.28
CA SER A 152 -4.57 7.72 14.09
C SER A 152 -4.38 6.57 15.09
N THR A 153 -5.50 5.99 15.51
CA THR A 153 -5.54 4.97 16.57
C THR A 153 -5.05 3.60 16.09
N GLN A 154 -5.16 3.33 14.78
CA GLN A 154 -4.74 2.12 14.07
C GLN A 154 -5.09 0.80 14.82
N PRO A 155 -6.39 0.55 15.11
CA PRO A 155 -6.82 -0.61 15.88
C PRO A 155 -6.42 -1.93 15.22
N TYR A 156 -6.38 -1.98 13.88
CA TYR A 156 -5.89 -3.14 13.13
C TYR A 156 -4.50 -3.60 13.60
N TRP A 157 -3.54 -2.68 13.73
CA TRP A 157 -2.18 -3.07 14.11
C TRP A 157 -2.07 -3.47 15.58
N LYS A 158 -2.87 -2.85 16.45
CA LYS A 158 -2.95 -3.23 17.86
C LYS A 158 -3.49 -4.65 18.02
N TRP A 159 -4.59 -4.93 17.32
CA TRP A 159 -5.17 -6.27 17.23
C TRP A 159 -4.17 -7.26 16.63
N PHE A 160 -3.54 -6.93 15.50
CA PHE A 160 -2.59 -7.82 14.81
C PHE A 160 -1.44 -8.25 15.72
N VAL A 161 -0.79 -7.28 16.38
CA VAL A 161 0.34 -7.59 17.27
C VAL A 161 -0.10 -8.42 18.47
N SER A 162 -1.26 -8.11 19.05
CA SER A 162 -1.82 -8.88 20.16
C SER A 162 -2.19 -10.31 19.74
N HIS A 163 -2.90 -10.45 18.63
CA HIS A 163 -3.41 -11.72 18.11
C HIS A 163 -2.28 -12.64 17.62
N PHE A 164 -1.29 -12.10 16.91
CA PHE A 164 -0.15 -12.85 16.38
C PHE A 164 1.10 -12.80 17.27
N ARG A 165 0.95 -12.44 18.56
CA ARG A 165 2.05 -12.29 19.52
C ARG A 165 3.02 -13.48 19.48
N SER A 166 2.51 -14.70 19.66
CA SER A 166 3.34 -15.91 19.71
C SER A 166 4.04 -16.20 18.39
N ASN A 167 3.42 -15.88 17.25
CA ASN A 167 4.04 -16.03 15.94
C ASN A 167 5.19 -15.04 15.75
N LEU A 168 5.02 -13.80 16.18
CA LEU A 168 6.06 -12.76 16.13
C LEU A 168 7.24 -13.14 17.04
N GLU A 169 6.98 -13.51 18.29
CA GLU A 169 8.03 -13.94 19.23
C GLU A 169 8.83 -15.13 18.68
N LYS A 170 8.14 -16.14 18.12
CA LYS A 170 8.80 -17.30 17.51
C LYS A 170 9.61 -16.94 16.27
N LYS A 171 9.10 -16.06 15.41
CA LYS A 171 9.77 -15.68 14.16
C LYS A 171 11.05 -14.92 14.42
N TYR A 172 11.02 -13.96 15.32
CA TYR A 172 12.15 -13.05 15.54
C TYR A 172 13.03 -13.43 16.73
N GLN A 173 12.63 -14.43 17.54
CA GLN A 173 13.33 -14.83 18.76
C GLN A 173 13.44 -13.67 19.77
N LEU A 174 12.39 -12.85 19.84
CA LEU A 174 12.23 -11.70 20.74
C LEU A 174 10.99 -11.87 21.61
N LYS A 175 10.81 -10.98 22.59
CA LYS A 175 9.74 -11.07 23.58
C LYS A 175 9.01 -9.74 23.75
N PHE A 176 7.68 -9.81 23.93
CA PHE A 176 6.88 -8.67 24.35
C PHE A 176 6.88 -8.58 25.88
N ILE A 177 7.99 -8.06 26.41
CA ILE A 177 8.22 -7.85 27.86
C ILE A 177 8.88 -6.48 28.06
N GLY A 178 8.90 -5.99 29.30
CA GLY A 178 9.57 -4.74 29.64
C GLY A 178 8.98 -3.56 28.86
N LYS A 179 9.82 -2.80 28.15
CA LYS A 179 9.39 -1.67 27.32
C LYS A 179 8.60 -2.10 26.09
N GLY A 180 8.70 -3.37 25.72
CA GLY A 180 7.99 -3.99 24.60
C GLY A 180 6.71 -4.70 24.99
N GLU A 181 6.25 -4.59 26.24
CA GLU A 181 5.05 -5.27 26.70
C GLU A 181 3.80 -4.77 25.94
N ILE A 182 2.99 -5.71 25.45
CA ILE A 182 1.72 -5.40 24.79
C ILE A 182 0.72 -4.99 25.88
N PRO A 183 0.11 -3.79 25.79
CA PRO A 183 -0.89 -3.38 26.77
C PRO A 183 -2.10 -4.32 26.80
N ASP A 184 -2.59 -4.67 28.00
CA ASP A 184 -3.76 -5.55 28.18
C ASP A 184 -5.00 -5.08 27.42
N ALA A 185 -5.15 -3.77 27.22
CA ALA A 185 -6.23 -3.19 26.44
C ALA A 185 -6.25 -3.68 24.98
N TRP A 186 -5.10 -4.04 24.40
CA TRP A 186 -5.02 -4.52 23.02
C TRP A 186 -5.59 -5.93 22.88
N ALA A 187 -5.53 -6.74 23.93
CA ALA A 187 -6.13 -8.07 23.96
C ALA A 187 -7.67 -8.04 23.96
N LYS A 188 -8.26 -6.89 24.27
CA LYS A 188 -9.71 -6.67 24.26
C LYS A 188 -10.25 -6.24 22.89
N ILE A 189 -9.37 -5.84 21.97
CA ILE A 189 -9.77 -5.47 20.62
C ILE A 189 -10.20 -6.75 19.90
N THR A 190 -11.40 -6.74 19.33
CA THR A 190 -11.94 -7.87 18.58
C THR A 190 -11.67 -7.71 17.08
N LYS A 191 -11.87 -8.78 16.31
CA LYS A 191 -11.76 -8.71 14.86
C LYS A 191 -12.87 -7.81 14.29
N GLU A 192 -14.05 -7.87 14.88
CA GLU A 192 -15.23 -7.09 14.53
C GLU A 192 -14.94 -5.59 14.74
N ASP A 193 -14.37 -5.20 15.89
CA ASP A 193 -13.97 -3.79 16.14
C ASP A 193 -13.02 -3.27 15.05
N VAL A 194 -12.11 -4.12 14.57
CA VAL A 194 -11.15 -3.77 13.51
C VAL A 194 -11.83 -3.63 12.16
N LEU A 195 -12.76 -4.54 11.82
CA LEU A 195 -13.53 -4.46 10.58
C LEU A 195 -14.40 -3.20 10.55
N ASP A 196 -15.10 -2.92 11.65
CA ASP A 196 -15.96 -1.74 11.81
C ASP A 196 -15.17 -0.42 11.73
N ASP A 197 -13.91 -0.39 12.17
CA ASP A 197 -13.03 0.77 12.02
C ASP A 197 -12.55 0.94 10.57
N LEU A 198 -12.19 -0.17 9.91
CA LEU A 198 -11.72 -0.15 8.52
C LEU A 198 -12.83 0.24 7.53
N GLU A 199 -14.09 -0.11 7.80
CA GLU A 199 -15.23 0.31 6.98
C GLU A 199 -15.51 1.82 7.05
N LYS A 200 -15.02 2.51 8.10
CA LYS A 200 -15.22 3.96 8.31
C LYS A 200 -14.15 4.83 7.66
N GLN A 201 -13.09 4.22 7.10
CA GLN A 201 -11.97 4.92 6.46
C GLN A 201 -12.19 5.09 4.96
#